data_AF-A0A3R7TND9-F1
#
_entry.id   AF-A0A3R7TND9-F1
#
_cell.length_a   1.000
_cell.length_b   1.000
_cell.length_c   1.000
_cell.angle_alpha   90.00
_cell.angle_beta   90.00
_cell.angle_gamma   90.00
#
_symmetry.space_group_name_H-M   'P 1'
#
loop_
_entity.id
_entity.type
_entity.pdbx_description
1 polymer ?
#
loop_
_entity_poly.entity_id
_entity_poly.type
_entity_poly.pdbx_seq_one_letter_code
_entity_poly.pdbx_strand_id
1 'polypeptide(L)' 'MGGWNKLFGAWSLLLGFLFYFVYGILYTGWIDIGVYSMSIALIAFGLALLMAANAPEGDENLD' A
#
# COMPACT_ATOMS: atom_id res chain seq x y z
N MET A 1 16.90 -6.75 -4.76
CA MET A 1 16.32 -5.63 -3.97
C MET A 1 14.86 -5.83 -3.52
N GLY A 2 14.18 -6.94 -3.86
CA GLY A 2 12.72 -7.09 -3.60
C GLY A 2 12.26 -7.32 -2.15
N GLY A 3 13.13 -7.77 -1.23
CA GLY A 3 12.74 -8.14 0.13
C GLY A 3 12.22 -6.97 0.97
N TRP A 4 12.92 -5.83 0.95
CA TRP A 4 12.53 -4.61 1.66
C TRP A 4 11.26 -3.99 1.07
N ASN A 5 11.13 -3.98 -0.26
CA ASN A 5 9.93 -3.48 -0.94
C ASN A 5 8.68 -4.31 -0.55
N LYS A 6 8.81 -5.64 -0.42
CA LYS A 6 7.73 -6.50 0.10
C LYS A 6 7.33 -6.17 1.53
N LEU A 7 8.31 -5.97 2.41
CA LEU A 7 8.06 -5.64 3.81
C LEU A 7 7.35 -4.28 3.95
N PHE A 8 7.89 -3.23 3.32
CA PHE A 8 7.27 -1.90 3.34
C PHE A 8 5.91 -1.90 2.65
N GLY A 9 5.76 -2.63 1.55
CA GLY A 9 4.48 -2.78 0.86
C GLY A 9 3.41 -3.44 1.72
N ALA A 10 3.75 -4.53 2.42
CA ALA A 10 2.86 -5.22 3.34
C ALA A 10 2.42 -4.33 4.52
N TRP A 11 3.35 -3.57 5.11
CA TRP A 11 3.03 -2.63 6.20
C TRP A 11 2.14 -1.48 5.73
N SER A 12 2.38 -0.93 4.53
CA SER A 12 1.55 0.12 3.96
C SER A 12 0.11 -0.36 3.73
N LEU A 13 -0.07 -1.58 3.20
CA LEU A 13 -1.39 -2.19 3.05
C LEU A 13 -2.09 -2.39 4.41
N LEU A 14 -1.39 -2.99 5.38
CA LEU A 14 -1.93 -3.24 6.70
C LEU A 14 -2.38 -1.94 7.36
N LEU A 15 -1.53 -0.90 7.35
CA LEU A 15 -1.85 0.38 7.94
C LEU A 15 -3.01 1.08 7.23
N GLY A 16 -3.10 1.01 5.91
CA GLY A 16 -4.20 1.60 5.14
C GLY A 16 -5.56 1.00 5.50
N PHE A 17 -5.65 -0.34 5.55
CA PHE A 17 -6.89 -1.00 5.95
C PHE A 17 -7.20 -0.79 7.44
N LEU A 18 -6.19 -0.94 8.31
CA LEU A 18 -6.38 -0.80 9.75
C LEU A 18 -6.85 0.61 10.11
N PHE A 19 -6.26 1.64 9.52
CA PHE A 19 -6.68 3.03 9.71
C PHE A 19 -8.14 3.24 9.32
N TYR A 20 -8.56 2.76 8.13
CA TYR A 20 -9.95 2.89 7.67
C TYR A 20 -10.95 2.24 8.64
N PHE A 21 -10.72 0.98 9.01
CA PHE A 21 -11.63 0.23 9.87
C PHE A 21 -11.64 0.74 11.31
N VAL A 22 -10.48 1.07 11.88
CA VAL A 22 -10.41 1.62 13.24
C VAL A 22 -11.12 2.97 13.30
N TYR A 23 -10.92 3.84 12.30
CA TYR A 23 -11.61 5.12 12.25
C TYR A 23 -13.13 4.95 12.08
N GLY A 24 -13.55 4.08 11.16
CA GLY A 24 -14.95 3.75 10.93
C GLY A 24 -15.66 3.18 12.16
N ILE A 25 -14.98 2.33 12.94
CA ILE A 25 -15.53 1.75 14.17
C ILE A 25 -15.59 2.78 15.31
N LEU A 26 -14.50 3.51 15.55
CA LEU A 26 -14.40 4.42 16.70
C LEU A 26 -15.22 5.69 16.54
N TYR A 27 -15.29 6.23 15.32
CA TYR A 27 -15.91 7.51 15.04
C TYR A 27 -17.19 7.39 14.20
N THR A 28 -17.61 6.17 13.81
CA THR A 28 -18.75 5.92 12.89
C THR A 28 -18.63 6.64 11.53
N GLY A 29 -17.43 7.14 11.22
CA GLY A 29 -17.12 7.96 10.05
C GLY A 29 -16.73 7.13 8.85
N TRP A 30 -17.69 6.41 8.27
CA TRP A 30 -17.44 5.54 7.12
C TRP A 30 -17.25 6.31 5.81
N ILE A 31 -17.93 7.45 5.67
CA ILE A 31 -17.97 8.29 4.46
C ILE A 31 -17.28 9.63 4.73
N ASP A 32 -15.96 9.61 4.91
CA ASP A 32 -15.15 10.82 5.09
C ASP A 32 -14.04 10.90 4.03
N ILE A 33 -13.92 12.07 3.39
CA ILE A 33 -13.00 12.27 2.27
C ILE A 33 -11.53 12.18 2.72
N GLY A 34 -11.22 12.64 3.93
CA GLY A 34 -9.87 12.61 4.49
C GLY A 34 -9.45 11.20 4.87
N VAL A 35 -10.36 10.44 5.47
CA VAL A 35 -10.14 9.03 5.82
C VAL A 35 -9.91 8.20 4.56
N TYR A 36 -10.72 8.40 3.52
CA TYR A 36 -10.51 7.74 2.23
C TYR A 36 -9.18 8.10 1.59
N SER A 37 -8.80 9.39 1.59
CA SER A 37 -7.57 9.86 0.97
C SER A 37 -6.33 9.18 1.57
N MET A 38 -6.23 9.14 2.90
CA MET A 38 -5.12 8.49 3.59
C MET A 38 -5.10 6.98 3.39
N SER A 39 -6.28 6.33 3.47
CA SER A 39 -6.41 4.88 3.30
C SER A 39 -6.01 4.45 1.89
N ILE A 40 -6.54 5.13 0.86
CA ILE A 40 -6.26 4.82 -0.54
C ILE A 40 -4.80 5.10 -0.88
N ALA A 41 -4.21 6.19 -0.39
CA ALA A 41 -2.79 6.48 -0.61
C ALA A 41 -1.88 5.37 -0.06
N LEU A 42 -2.13 4.91 1.18
CA LEU A 42 -1.37 3.82 1.80
C LEU A 42 -1.57 2.50 1.08
N ILE A 43 -2.81 2.17 0.69
CA ILE A 43 -3.10 0.94 -0.04
C ILE A 43 -2.43 0.96 -1.42
N ALA A 44 -2.59 2.05 -2.17
CA ALA A 44 -1.99 2.20 -3.50
C ALA A 44 -0.46 2.14 -3.44
N PHE A 45 0.15 2.81 -2.46
CA PHE A 45 1.60 2.74 -2.24
C PHE A 45 2.07 1.32 -1.92
N GLY A 46 1.32 0.60 -1.07
CA GLY A 46 1.64 -0.79 -0.73
C GLY A 46 1.53 -1.73 -1.93
N LEU A 47 0.51 -1.56 -2.77
CA LEU A 47 0.37 -2.30 -4.04
C LEU A 47 1.50 -1.97 -5.02
N ALA A 48 1.88 -0.69 -5.15
CA ALA A 48 2.97 -0.27 -6.02
C ALA A 48 4.31 -0.89 -5.59
N LEU A 49 4.60 -0.91 -4.28
CA LEU A 49 5.80 -1.57 -3.75
C LEU A 49 5.77 -3.09 -3.95
N LEU A 50 4.60 -3.73 -3.85
CA LEU A 50 4.45 -5.14 -4.16
C LEU A 50 4.74 -5.43 -5.64
N MET A 51 4.24 -4.59 -6.55
CA MET A 51 4.54 -4.70 -7.98
C MET A 51 6.03 -4.48 -8.24
N ALA A 52 6.62 -3.44 -7.66
CA ALA A 52 8.06 -3.15 -7.79
C ALA A 52 8.93 -4.28 -7.22
N ALA A 53 8.49 -4.96 -6.17
CA ALA A 53 9.21 -6.10 -5.59
C ALA A 53 9.15 -7.37 -6.46
N ASN A 54 8.14 -7.49 -7.32
CA ASN A 54 7.92 -8.64 -8.20
C ASN A 54 8.22 -8.32 -9.67
N ALA A 55 8.68 -7.12 -9.98
CA ALA A 55 9.07 -6.74 -11.32
C ALA A 55 10.22 -7.66 -11.79
N PRO A 56 10.14 -8.24 -13.00
CA PRO A 56 11.23 -9.01 -13.55
C PRO A 56 12.47 -8.11 -13.71
N GLU A 57 13.65 -8.65 -13.45
CA GLU A 57 14.90 -7.95 -13.77
C GLU A 57 14.94 -7.77 -15.31
N GLY A 58 15.11 -6.54 -15.77
CA GLY A 58 15.13 -6.24 -17.20
C GLY A 58 16.29 -6.98 -17.86
N ASP A 59 16.06 -7.58 -19.03
CA ASP A 59 17.13 -8.22 -19.79
C ASP A 59 18.17 -7.17 -20.18
N GLU A 60 19.35 -7.26 -19.56
CA GLU A 60 20.47 -6.35 -19.81
C GLU A 60 21.13 -6.62 -21.18
N ASN A 61 20.74 -7.68 -21.89
CA ASN A 61 21.21 -8.00 -23.24
C ASN A 61 20.37 -7.29 -24.30
N LEU A 62 20.44 -5.96 -24.34
CA LEU A 62 20.12 -5.18 -25.53
C LEU A 62 21.45 -4.79 -26.21
N ASP A 63 22.15 -5.80 -26.74
CA ASP A 63 23.25 -5.62 -27.71
C ASP A 63 22.68 -5.41 -29.12
#